data_AF-A0A7X0UBB1-F1
#
_entry.id   AF-A0A7X0UBB1-F1
#
_cell.length_a   1.000
_cell.length_b   1.000
_cell.length_c   1.000
_cell.angle_alpha   90.00
_cell.angle_beta   90.00
_cell.angle_gamma   90.00
#
_symmetry.space_group_name_H-M   'P 1'
#
loop_
_entity.id
_entity.type
_entity.pdbx_description
1 polymer ?
#
loop_
_entity_poly.entity_id
_entity_poly.type
_entity_poly.pdbx_seq_one_letter_code
_entity_poly.pdbx_strand_id
1 'polypeptide(L)' 'MTQLLRVGIILSIAAAVVAGGIWLDCEMSIDSCLDRGGAWDYQQARCEMAAR' A
#
# COMPACT_ATOMS: atom_id res chain seq x y z
N MET A 1 3.82 -33.78 -8.18
CA MET A 1 3.73 -32.66 -9.15
C MET A 1 2.56 -31.73 -8.88
N THR A 2 1.33 -32.22 -8.70
CA THR A 2 0.13 -31.40 -8.41
C THR A 2 0.16 -30.68 -7.06
N GLN A 3 0.78 -31.26 -6.01
CA GLN A 3 0.87 -30.59 -4.70
C GLN A 3 1.80 -29.36 -4.71
N LEU A 4 2.94 -29.43 -5.40
CA LEU A 4 3.87 -28.29 -5.53
C LEU A 4 3.23 -27.13 -6.31
N LEU A 5 2.47 -27.43 -7.36
CA LEU A 5 1.71 -26.42 -8.11
C LEU A 5 0.68 -25.71 -7.22
N ARG A 6 -0.06 -26.47 -6.40
CA ARG A 6 -1.06 -25.90 -5.48
C ARG A 6 -0.41 -24.98 -4.44
N VAL A 7 0.69 -25.41 -3.84
CA VAL A 7 1.43 -24.59 -2.88
C VAL A 7 1.96 -23.32 -3.56
N GLY A 8 2.51 -23.43 -4.76
CA GLY A 8 2.97 -22.27 -5.54
C GLY A 8 1.85 -21.26 -5.77
N ILE A 9 0.69 -21.70 -6.23
CA ILE A 9 -0.47 -20.83 -6.46
C ILE A 9 -0.92 -20.13 -5.16
N ILE A 10 -1.01 -20.88 -4.05
CA ILE A 10 -1.41 -20.32 -2.76
C ILE A 10 -0.42 -19.24 -2.32
N LEU A 11 0.89 -19.50 -2.45
CA LEU A 11 1.92 -18.53 -2.08
C LEU A 11 1.86 -17.28 -2.97
N SER A 12 1.64 -17.43 -4.28
CA SER A 12 1.48 -16.29 -5.19
C SER A 12 0.26 -15.44 -4.85
N ILE A 13 -0.88 -16.07 -4.52
CA ILE A 13 -2.08 -15.36 -4.10
C ILE A 13 -1.83 -14.63 -2.78
N ALA A 14 -1.22 -15.30 -1.80
CA ALA A 14 -0.89 -14.68 -0.52
C ALA A 14 0.03 -13.46 -0.70
N ALA A 15 1.06 -13.58 -1.54
CA ALA A 15 1.96 -12.47 -1.86
C ALA A 15 1.22 -11.31 -2.53
N ALA A 16 0.32 -11.58 -3.46
CA ALA A 16 -0.49 -10.56 -4.13
C ALA A 16 -1.41 -9.83 -3.15
N VAL A 17 -2.04 -10.56 -2.22
CA VAL A 17 -2.90 -9.97 -1.18
C VAL A 17 -2.09 -9.06 -0.25
N VAL A 18 -0.92 -9.51 0.20
CA VAL A 18 -0.04 -8.69 1.07
C VAL A 18 0.44 -7.45 0.35
N ALA A 19 0.94 -7.59 -0.88
CA ALA A 19 1.39 -6.44 -1.68
C ALA A 19 0.26 -5.45 -1.96
N GLY A 20 -0.94 -5.96 -2.30
CA GLY A 20 -2.12 -5.13 -2.50
C GLY A 20 -2.55 -4.38 -1.24
N GLY A 21 -2.48 -5.04 -0.08
CA GLY A 21 -2.77 -4.40 1.22
C GLY A 21 -1.81 -3.27 1.56
N ILE A 22 -0.50 -3.49 1.37
CA ILE A 22 0.53 -2.45 1.59
C ILE A 22 0.32 -1.28 0.64
N TRP A 23 -0.01 -1.56 -0.63
CA TRP A 23 -0.28 -0.52 -1.61
C TRP A 23 -1.50 0.32 -1.24
N LEU A 24 -2.61 -0.32 -0.84
CA LEU A 24 -3.82 0.37 -0.41
C LEU A 24 -3.62 1.23 0.85
N ASP A 25 -2.85 0.74 1.82
CA ASP A 25 -2.53 1.48 3.05
C ASP A 25 -1.74 2.77 2.74
N CYS A 26 -0.79 2.68 1.81
CA CYS A 26 -0.04 3.83 1.32
C CYS A 26 -0.96 4.84 0.60
N GLU A 27 -1.82 4.37 -0.30
CA GLU A 27 -2.75 5.22 -1.04
C GLU A 27 -3.73 5.93 -0.10
N MET A 28 -4.29 5.22 0.87
CA MET A 28 -5.18 5.79 1.89
C MET A 28 -4.49 6.85 2.76
N SER A 29 -3.19 6.68 3.03
CA SER A 29 -2.40 7.65 3.78
C SER A 29 -2.19 8.94 3.00
N ILE A 30 -1.95 8.84 1.68
CA ILE A 30 -1.83 9.98 0.77
C ILE A 30 -3.16 10.72 0.71
N ASP A 31 -4.25 10.01 0.43
CA ASP A 31 -5.59 10.56 0.30
C ASP A 31 -6.02 11.30 1.58
N SER A 32 -5.84 10.64 2.74
CA SER A 32 -6.11 11.25 4.05
C SER A 32 -5.26 12.50 4.33
N CYS A 33 -4.05 12.60 3.77
CA CYS A 33 -3.23 13.79 3.91
C CYS A 33 -3.83 14.96 3.12
N LEU A 34 -4.17 14.71 1.86
CA LEU A 34 -4.71 15.70 0.93
C LEU A 34 -6.09 16.20 1.39
N ASP A 35 -6.95 15.30 1.87
CA ASP A 35 -8.28 15.61 2.40
C ASP A 35 -8.24 16.55 3.62
N ARG A 36 -7.19 16.43 4.45
CA ARG A 36 -6.97 17.34 5.59
C ARG A 36 -6.33 18.67 5.18
N GLY A 37 -6.10 18.89 3.89
CA GLY A 37 -5.43 20.08 3.37
C GLY A 37 -3.91 20.07 3.56
N GLY A 38 -3.32 18.90 3.81
CA GLY A 38 -1.87 18.71 3.78
C GLY A 38 -1.33 18.57 2.36
N ALA A 39 -0.01 18.52 2.23
CA ALA A 39 0.70 18.19 1.01
C ALA A 39 1.50 16.90 1.25
N TRP A 40 1.38 15.93 0.35
CA TRP A 40 2.14 14.69 0.47
C TRP A 40 3.55 14.85 -0.14
N ASP A 41 4.58 14.55 0.66
CA ASP A 41 5.96 14.42 0.17
C ASP A 41 6.21 12.98 -0.27
N TYR A 42 6.30 12.77 -1.58
CA TYR A 42 6.58 11.46 -2.20
C TYR A 42 8.01 10.97 -2.00
N GLN A 43 8.98 11.86 -1.76
CA GLN A 43 10.38 11.47 -1.53
C GLN A 43 10.54 10.89 -0.12
N GLN A 44 9.87 11.49 0.86
CA GLN A 44 9.96 11.09 2.26
C GLN A 44 8.78 10.24 2.73
N ALA A 45 7.81 9.96 1.85
CA ALA A 45 6.58 9.22 2.12
C ALA A 45 5.86 9.72 3.39
N ARG A 46 5.69 11.04 3.51
CA ARG A 46 5.07 11.67 4.67
C ARG A 46 4.15 12.81 4.30
N CYS A 47 3.17 13.04 5.17
CA CYS A 47 2.28 14.19 5.06
C CYS A 47 2.93 15.44 5.67
N GLU A 48 3.04 16.50 4.89
CA GLU A 48 3.43 17.83 5.35
C GLU A 48 2.19 18.69 5.51
N MET A 49 1.85 19.03 6.75
CA MET A 49 0.72 19.92 7.00
C MET A 49 1.12 21.34 6.64
N ALA A 50 0.41 21.97 5.71
CA ALA A 50 0.58 23.39 5.46
C ALA A 50 0.13 24.15 6.73
N ALA A 51 1.09 24.69 7.48
CA ALA A 51 0.80 25.63 8.55
C ALA A 51 0.11 26.85 7.92
N ARG A 52 -1.21 26.98 8.14
CA ARG A 52 -1.92 28.24 7.91
C ARG A 52 -1.47 29.28 8.92
#